data_AF-A0A2E8KBT9-F1
#
_entry.id   AF-A0A2E8KBT9-F1
#
_cell.length_a   1.000
_cell.length_b   1.000
_cell.length_c   1.000
_cell.angle_alpha   90.00
_cell.angle_beta   90.00
_cell.angle_gamma   90.00
#
_symmetry.space_group_name_H-M   'P 1'
#
loop_
_entity.id
_entity.type
_entity.pdbx_description
1 polymer ?
#
loop_
_entity_poly.entity_id
_entity_poly.type
_entity_poly.pdbx_seq_one_letter_code
_entity_poly.pdbx_strand_id
1 'polypeptide(L)' 'MSFGITELVIILVIVLLLFGTSKLKSLGSDLGSAIKGFRNAVGPEEDAKTVTDEGEEVPSTLQQGEQAKSKP' A
#
# COMPACT_ATOMS: atom_id res chain seq x y z
N MET A 1 -2.36 -7.81 36.27
CA MET A 1 -3.16 -7.81 35.03
C MET A 1 -2.86 -6.51 34.32
N SER A 2 -1.78 -6.49 33.55
CA SER A 2 -1.30 -5.31 32.84
C SER A 2 -2.01 -5.27 31.49
N PHE A 3 -2.53 -4.12 31.08
CA PHE A 3 -2.94 -3.88 29.71
C PHE A 3 -1.70 -4.05 28.81
N GLY A 4 -1.52 -5.27 28.31
CA GLY A 4 -0.37 -5.66 27.52
C GLY A 4 -0.71 -5.72 26.04
N ILE A 5 0.29 -6.12 25.25
CA ILE A 5 0.15 -6.30 23.80
C ILE A 5 -1.04 -7.22 23.46
N THR A 6 -1.31 -8.24 24.28
CA THR A 6 -2.43 -9.17 24.09
C THR A 6 -3.80 -8.48 24.08
N GLU A 7 -4.04 -7.52 24.97
CA GLU A 7 -5.31 -6.77 25.02
C GLU A 7 -5.49 -5.92 23.76
N LEU A 8 -4.41 -5.25 23.31
CA LEU A 8 -4.44 -4.45 22.09
C LEU A 8 -4.73 -5.30 20.84
N VAL A 9 -4.21 -6.52 20.77
CA VAL A 9 -4.50 -7.45 19.67
C VAL A 9 -5.97 -7.86 19.67
N ILE A 10 -6.56 -8.16 20.83
CA ILE A 10 -7.99 -8.52 20.93
C ILE A 10 -8.86 -7.34 20.46
N ILE A 11 -8.55 -6.12 20.91
CA ILE A 11 -9.26 -4.90 20.50
C ILE A 11 -9.12 -4.69 18.98
N LEU A 12 -7.91 -4.86 18.43
CA LEU A 12 -7.66 -4.73 17.00
C LEU A 12 -8.52 -5.70 16.17
N VAL A 13 -8.64 -6.95 16.61
CA VAL A 13 -9.48 -7.95 15.94
C VAL A 13 -10.95 -7.50 15.92
N ILE A 14 -11.46 -6.99 17.04
CA ILE A 14 -12.85 -6.49 17.10
C ILE A 14 -13.04 -5.32 16.14
N VAL A 15 -12.12 -4.36 16.12
CA VAL A 15 -12.17 -3.21 15.20
C VAL A 15 -12.15 -3.67 13.73
N LEU A 16 -11.30 -4.63 13.38
CA LEU A 16 -11.26 -5.21 12.03
C LEU A 16 -12.57 -5.89 11.63
N LEU A 17 -13.27 -6.54 12.57
CA LEU A 17 -14.57 -7.16 12.31
C LEU A 17 -15.69 -6.12 12.17
N LEU A 18 -15.67 -5.03 12.94
CA LEU A 18 -16.68 -3.98 12.88
C LEU A 18 -16.55 -3.11 11.62
N PHE A 19 -15.34 -2.68 11.29
CA PHE A 19 -15.07 -1.78 10.18
C PHE A 19 -14.75 -2.51 8.87
N GLY A 20 -14.39 -3.80 8.95
CA GLY A 20 -13.88 -4.59 7.84
C GLY A 20 -12.42 -4.26 7.50
N THR A 21 -11.67 -5.25 7.02
CA THR A 21 -10.27 -5.08 6.60
C THR A 21 -10.12 -4.14 5.40
N SER A 22 -11.12 -4.07 4.52
CA SER A 22 -11.09 -3.22 3.32
C SER A 22 -10.96 -1.72 3.64
N LYS A 23 -11.75 -1.23 4.61
CA LYS A 23 -11.69 0.19 5.00
C LYS A 23 -10.39 0.51 5.74
N LEU A 24 -9.93 -0.42 6.59
CA LEU A 24 -8.65 -0.27 7.27
C LEU A 24 -7.45 -0.30 6.31
N LYS A 25 -7.52 -1.08 5.22
CA LYS A 25 -6.47 -1.12 4.18
C LYS A 25 -6.41 0.19 3.39
N SER A 26 -7.55 0.74 2.97
CA SER A 26 -7.56 2.01 2.22
C SER A 26 -7.08 3.17 3.10
N LEU A 27 -7.63 3.31 4.30
CA LEU A 27 -7.21 4.33 5.27
C LEU A 27 -5.75 4.15 5.71
N GLY A 28 -5.31 2.90 5.90
CA GLY A 28 -3.95 2.57 6.29
C GLY A 28 -2.92 2.84 5.18
N SER A 29 -3.27 2.64 3.91
CA SER A 29 -2.41 2.99 2.77
C SER A 29 -2.18 4.50 2.68
N ASP A 30 -3.23 5.28 2.85
CA ASP A 30 -3.17 6.75 2.77
C ASP A 30 -2.38 7.33 3.96
N LEU A 31 -2.72 6.90 5.18
CA LEU A 31 -2.02 7.31 6.40
C LEU A 31 -0.57 6.80 6.41
N GLY A 32 -0.33 5.58 5.94
CA GLY A 32 1.00 4.97 5.86
C GLY A 32 1.91 5.72 4.90
N SER A 33 1.38 6.15 3.75
CA SER A 33 2.12 6.96 2.77
C SER A 33 2.48 8.33 3.33
N ALA A 34 1.55 8.98 4.04
CA ALA A 34 1.79 10.27 4.70
C ALA A 34 2.85 10.17 5.82
N ILE A 35 2.76 9.13 6.66
CA ILE A 35 3.73 8.89 7.74
C ILE A 35 5.10 8.52 7.15
N LYS A 36 5.15 7.77 6.05
CA LYS A 36 6.40 7.44 5.35
C LYS A 36 7.09 8.70 4.83
N GLY A 37 6.35 9.61 4.19
CA GLY A 37 6.87 10.91 3.77
C GLY A 37 7.36 11.76 4.95
N PHE A 38 6.62 11.79 6.06
CA PHE A 38 7.02 12.50 7.26
C PHE A 38 8.31 11.93 7.89
N ARG A 39 8.44 10.60 7.99
CA ARG A 39 9.66 9.96 8.51
C ARG A 39 10.88 10.24 7.63
N ASN A 40 10.69 10.22 6.31
CA ASN A 40 11.76 10.53 5.36
C ASN A 40 12.19 12.00 5.43
N ALA A 41 11.29 12.93 5.77
CA ALA A 41 11.62 14.34 5.92
C ALA A 41 12.27 14.69 7.28
N VAL A 42 12.02 13.88 8.31
CA VAL A 42 12.47 14.14 9.69
C VAL A 42 13.73 13.34 10.06
N GLY A 43 14.12 12.30 9.30
CA GLY A 43 15.33 11.50 9.50
C GLY A 43 16.35 11.63 8.35
N PRO A 44 17.65 11.39 8.61
CA PRO A 44 18.72 11.54 7.61
C PRO A 44 18.54 10.60 6.39
N GLU A 45 18.90 11.13 5.21
CA GLU A 45 18.59 10.68 3.84
C GLU A 45 19.20 9.35 3.35
N GLU A 46 19.22 8.29 4.14
CA GLU A 46 19.63 6.96 3.63
C GLU A 46 18.52 5.94 3.86
N ASP A 47 18.16 5.21 2.79
CA ASP A 47 17.12 4.18 2.67
C ASP A 47 15.70 4.62 2.24
N ALA A 48 15.61 5.33 1.11
CA ALA A 48 14.39 5.38 0.31
C ALA A 48 14.44 4.37 -0.86
N LYS A 49 14.40 3.07 -0.58
CA LYS A 49 14.07 2.07 -1.62
C LYS A 49 12.57 1.78 -1.61
N THR A 50 11.97 2.13 -2.74
CA THR A 50 10.56 2.05 -3.12
C THR A 50 9.90 0.72 -2.74
N VAL A 51 8.73 0.82 -2.10
CA VAL A 51 7.70 -0.23 -2.15
C VAL A 51 6.48 0.45 -2.73
N THR A 52 6.36 0.36 -4.04
CA THR A 52 5.12 0.51 -4.80
C THR A 52 4.59 -0.91 -4.98
N ASP A 53 3.48 -1.23 -4.31
CA ASP A 53 2.69 -2.42 -4.61
C ASP A 53 1.33 -1.93 -5.10
N GLU A 54 1.29 -1.81 -6.43
CA GLU A 54 0.20 -2.19 -7.33
C GLU A 54 -1.19 -2.33 -6.71
N GLY A 55 -1.94 -1.23 -6.82
CA GLY A 55 -3.39 -1.21 -6.73
C GLY A 55 -3.98 -0.46 -7.91
N GLU A 56 -3.48 -0.72 -9.13
CA GLU A 56 -4.13 -0.26 -10.36
C GLU A 56 -4.80 -1.45 -11.03
N GLU A 57 -6.12 -1.36 -11.10
CA GLU A 57 -6.95 -2.22 -11.93
C GLU A 57 -6.63 -1.90 -13.39
N VAL A 58 -5.71 -2.66 -14.00
CA VAL A 58 -5.38 -2.51 -15.42
C VAL A 58 -6.50 -3.18 -16.23
N PRO A 59 -7.31 -2.44 -17.02
CA PRO A 59 -8.16 -3.07 -18.02
C PRO A 59 -7.26 -3.77 -19.03
N SER A 60 -7.46 -5.07 -19.16
CA SER A 60 -6.74 -5.89 -20.13
C SER A 60 -6.97 -5.40 -21.55
N THR A 61 -5.87 -5.42 -22.31
CA THR A 61 -5.80 -5.63 -23.77
C THR A 61 -5.73 -4.39 -24.68
N LEU A 62 -4.53 -3.83 -24.81
CA LEU A 62 -4.02 -3.40 -26.12
C LEU A 62 -3.15 -4.52 -26.70
N GLN A 63 -3.68 -5.26 -27.69
CA GLN A 63 -2.88 -6.12 -28.55
C GLN A 63 -2.28 -5.28 -29.68
N GLN A 64 -0.97 -5.19 -29.66
CA GLN A 64 -0.12 -4.60 -30.69
C GLN A 64 0.35 -5.71 -31.66
N GLY A 65 -0.22 -5.72 -32.86
CA GLY A 65 0.43 -6.16 -34.11
C GLY A 65 0.33 -4.95 -35.04
N GLU A 66 1.31 -4.52 -35.81
CA GLU A 66 2.32 -5.25 -36.54
C GLU A 66 3.28 -4.17 -37.07
N GLN A 67 4.54 -4.14 -36.62
CA GLN A 67 5.63 -3.40 -37.27
C GLN A 67 6.43 -4.43 -38.07
N ALA A 68 5.95 -4.75 -39.27
CA ALA A 68 6.73 -5.44 -40.29
C ALA A 68 7.49 -4.41 -41.13
N LYS A 69 8.73 -4.20 -40.71
CA LYS A 69 9.86 -3.60 -41.43
C LYS A 69 10.03 -4.19 -42.83
N SER A 70 9.92 -3.38 -43.90
CA SER A 70 10.92 -3.29 -45.00
C SER A 70 10.46 -2.44 -46.19
N LYS A 71 11.19 -1.33 -46.40
CA LYS A 71 11.35 -0.48 -47.61
C LYS A 71 11.61 -1.35 -48.88
N PRO A 72 11.37 -0.90 -50.14
CA PRO A 72 11.44 0.47 -50.66
C PRO A 72 10.22 1.10 -51.30
#